data_AF-A0A1C6M5Q8-F1
#
_entry.id   AF-A0A1C6M5Q8-F1
#
_cell.length_a   1.000
_cell.length_b   1.000
_cell.length_c   1.000
_cell.angle_alpha   90.00
_cell.angle_beta   90.00
_cell.angle_gamma   90.00
#
_symmetry.space_group_name_H-M   'P 1'
#
loop_
_entity.id
_entity.type
_entity.pdbx_description
1 polymer ?
#
loop_
_entity_poly.entity_id
_entity_poly.type
_entity_poly.pdbx_seq_one_letter_code
_entity_poly.pdbx_strand_id
1 'polypeptide(L)'
;MTDPPERAEAAEPEPAVPPQEGPSPEGSSRGEPPGEDPAGTADGSGAADAPRQRPARRPQRQRKQVLLRLDPAIYDAIARWAAEELRSTNAQIDYLLRKALADARRLPGNARPHPPRGRPRRDE
;
A
#
# COMPACT_ATOMS: atom_id res chain seq x y z
N MET A 1 12.18 -50.04 -36.84
CA MET A 1 13.61 -50.21 -36.48
C MET A 1 14.33 -48.98 -37.00
N THR A 2 14.66 -47.94 -36.24
CA THR A 2 14.54 -47.62 -34.81
C THR A 2 14.73 -46.10 -34.72
N ASP A 3 13.96 -45.40 -33.90
CA ASP A 3 14.16 -43.98 -33.59
C ASP A 3 15.57 -43.70 -33.05
N PRO A 4 16.17 -42.53 -33.32
CA PRO A 4 17.35 -42.07 -32.59
C PRO A 4 16.97 -41.65 -31.16
N PRO A 5 17.84 -41.86 -30.16
CA PRO A 5 17.49 -41.69 -28.75
C PRO A 5 17.38 -40.21 -28.33
N GLU A 6 16.41 -39.97 -27.44
CA GLU A 6 16.20 -38.72 -26.69
C GLU A 6 17.48 -38.22 -26.04
N ARG A 7 17.77 -36.92 -26.25
CA ARG A 7 18.76 -36.21 -25.45
C ARG A 7 18.17 -35.99 -24.07
N ALA A 8 18.67 -36.72 -23.08
CA ALA A 8 18.38 -36.48 -21.68
C ALA A 8 18.78 -35.05 -21.30
N GLU A 9 17.77 -34.29 -20.86
CA GLU A 9 17.88 -32.96 -20.30
C GLU A 9 18.66 -33.04 -18.99
N ALA A 10 19.90 -32.56 -18.99
CA ALA A 10 20.69 -32.43 -17.78
C ALA A 10 20.09 -31.27 -16.95
N ALA A 11 19.36 -31.62 -15.90
CA ALA A 11 18.89 -30.67 -14.90
C ALA A 11 20.09 -29.98 -14.23
N GLU A 12 20.29 -28.71 -14.54
CA GLU A 12 21.22 -27.84 -13.83
C GLU A 12 20.74 -27.67 -12.37
N PRO A 13 21.62 -27.80 -11.36
CA PRO A 13 21.21 -27.58 -9.98
C PRO A 13 20.95 -26.09 -9.72
N GLU A 14 19.78 -25.77 -9.16
CA GLU A 14 19.45 -24.40 -8.75
C GLU A 14 20.48 -23.84 -7.75
N PRO A 15 20.91 -22.56 -7.90
CA PRO A 15 21.78 -21.95 -6.90
C PRO A 15 20.98 -21.67 -5.62
N ALA A 16 21.46 -22.23 -4.51
CA ALA A 16 20.95 -21.96 -3.17
C ALA A 16 21.03 -20.46 -2.86
N VAL A 17 19.88 -19.84 -2.63
CA VAL A 17 19.78 -18.45 -2.18
C VAL A 17 20.20 -18.40 -0.70
N PRO A 18 21.22 -17.62 -0.31
CA PRO A 18 21.57 -17.47 1.11
C PRO A 18 20.46 -16.73 1.87
N PRO A 19 20.25 -17.01 3.17
CA PRO A 19 19.26 -16.30 3.95
C PRO A 19 19.69 -14.84 4.10
N GLN A 20 18.80 -13.92 3.71
CA GLN A 20 18.98 -12.48 3.92
C GLN A 20 18.74 -12.18 5.41
N GLU A 21 19.81 -11.93 6.15
CA GLU A 21 19.75 -11.39 7.51
C GLU A 21 19.14 -9.98 7.49
N GLY A 22 18.08 -9.77 8.27
CA GLY A 22 17.44 -8.46 8.41
C GLY A 22 18.31 -7.51 9.25
N PRO A 23 18.26 -6.19 9.01
CA PRO A 23 19.04 -5.24 9.80
C PRO A 23 18.48 -5.10 11.23
N SER A 24 19.35 -5.33 12.22
CA SER A 24 19.15 -4.97 13.62
C SER A 24 19.00 -3.45 13.77
N PRO A 25 18.10 -2.95 14.64
CA PRO A 25 18.05 -1.54 14.98
C PRO A 25 19.10 -1.24 16.06
N GLU A 26 20.24 -0.67 15.68
CA GLU A 26 21.18 -0.11 16.64
C GLU A 26 20.68 1.25 17.14
N GLY A 27 20.75 1.41 18.46
CA GLY A 27 20.16 2.51 19.21
C GLY A 27 20.84 3.84 18.89
N SER A 28 20.01 4.88 18.77
CA SER A 28 20.47 6.25 18.81
C SER A 28 20.10 6.83 20.17
N SER A 29 21.06 6.79 21.09
CA SER A 29 21.02 7.55 22.34
C SER A 29 21.15 9.04 21.99
N ARG A 30 20.03 9.76 22.05
CA ARG A 30 20.03 11.23 22.02
C ARG A 30 20.09 11.72 23.46
N GLY A 31 21.17 12.45 23.76
CA GLY A 31 21.54 12.92 25.09
C GLY A 31 20.50 13.81 25.78
N GLU A 32 20.56 13.76 27.10
CA GLU A 32 19.85 14.62 28.04
C GLU A 32 20.29 16.09 27.90
N PRO A 33 19.36 17.07 27.85
CA PRO A 33 19.68 18.44 28.20
C PRO A 33 19.62 18.64 29.73
N PRO A 34 20.48 19.50 30.32
CA PRO A 34 20.47 19.77 31.75
C PRO A 34 19.27 20.65 32.15
N GLY A 35 18.87 20.52 33.40
CA GLY A 35 17.73 21.22 33.99
C GLY A 35 17.93 22.73 34.09
N GLU A 36 16.84 23.45 33.81
CA GLU A 36 16.61 24.82 34.24
C GLU A 36 15.26 24.85 34.96
N ASP A 37 15.26 25.41 36.17
CA ASP A 37 14.12 25.51 37.08
C ASP A 37 12.95 26.32 36.48
N PRO A 38 11.68 25.92 36.65
CA PRO A 38 10.54 26.71 36.19
C PRO A 38 10.01 27.63 37.30
N ALA A 39 10.08 28.95 37.08
CA ALA A 39 9.28 29.92 37.80
C ALA A 39 8.44 30.74 36.80
N GLY A 40 7.12 30.61 36.86
CA GLY A 40 6.22 31.40 36.01
C GLY A 40 4.79 30.87 35.95
N THR A 41 4.02 31.12 37.00
CA THR A 41 2.57 30.91 37.10
C THR A 41 1.81 31.86 36.16
N ALA A 42 0.85 31.36 35.37
CA ALA A 42 -0.56 31.80 35.36
C ALA A 42 -1.33 31.44 34.06
N ASP A 43 -2.39 30.66 34.27
CA ASP A 43 -3.76 30.81 33.76
C ASP A 43 -4.05 30.75 32.25
N GLY A 44 -4.80 29.72 31.86
CA GLY A 44 -5.31 29.53 30.50
C GLY A 44 -5.87 28.12 30.27
N SER A 45 -6.92 27.75 31.04
CA SER A 45 -7.89 26.68 30.78
C SER A 45 -7.49 25.61 29.73
N GLY A 46 -6.61 24.70 30.14
CA GLY A 46 -6.39 23.43 29.45
C GLY A 46 -7.56 22.50 29.75
N ALA A 47 -8.65 22.61 28.98
CA ALA A 47 -9.67 21.58 28.96
C ALA A 47 -8.97 20.27 28.57
N ALA A 48 -8.92 19.34 29.53
CA ALA A 48 -8.27 18.05 29.40
C ALA A 48 -8.57 17.43 28.04
N ASP A 49 -7.51 17.21 27.25
CA ASP A 49 -7.54 16.34 26.07
C ASP A 49 -7.65 14.89 26.58
N ALA A 50 -8.83 14.55 27.10
CA ALA A 50 -9.18 13.17 27.37
C ALA A 50 -9.17 12.44 26.02
N PRO A 51 -8.49 11.29 25.90
CA PRO A 51 -8.40 10.56 24.64
C PRO A 51 -9.82 10.17 24.23
N ARG A 52 -10.39 10.91 23.26
CA ARG A 52 -11.67 10.57 22.65
C ARG A 52 -11.50 9.19 22.03
N GLN A 53 -12.08 8.18 22.65
CA GLN A 53 -12.04 6.80 22.19
C GLN A 53 -12.60 6.77 20.77
N ARG A 54 -11.73 6.53 19.79
CA ARG A 54 -12.12 6.42 18.39
C ARG A 54 -12.96 5.15 18.26
N PRO A 55 -14.18 5.22 17.72
CA PRO A 55 -14.99 4.02 17.50
C PRO A 55 -14.18 2.98 16.72
N ALA A 56 -14.31 1.72 17.11
CA ALA A 56 -13.56 0.63 16.53
C ALA A 56 -13.81 0.58 15.02
N ARG A 57 -12.77 0.88 14.23
CA ARG A 57 -12.82 0.83 12.77
C ARG A 57 -13.38 -0.52 12.33
N ARG A 58 -14.42 -0.52 11.50
CA ARG A 58 -14.87 -1.75 10.83
C ARG A 58 -13.67 -2.42 10.19
N PRO A 59 -13.50 -3.75 10.29
CA PRO A 59 -12.31 -4.43 9.77
C PRO A 59 -12.18 -4.13 8.27
N GLN A 60 -11.20 -3.29 7.93
CA GLN A 60 -10.83 -2.98 6.55
C GLN A 60 -10.35 -4.30 5.95
N ARG A 61 -11.13 -4.90 5.03
CA ARG A 61 -10.65 -6.06 4.29
C ARG A 61 -9.32 -5.71 3.64
N GLN A 62 -8.33 -6.57 3.86
CA GLN A 62 -6.96 -6.34 3.44
C GLN A 62 -6.92 -6.08 1.94
N ARG A 63 -6.43 -4.89 1.55
CA ARG A 63 -6.19 -4.56 0.15
C ARG A 63 -4.91 -5.28 -0.28
N LYS A 64 -4.95 -6.02 -1.39
CA LYS A 64 -3.75 -6.60 -1.96
C LYS A 64 -2.93 -5.48 -2.61
N GLN A 65 -1.69 -5.31 -2.15
CA GLN A 65 -0.71 -4.44 -2.78
C GLN A 65 0.11 -5.28 -3.76
N VAL A 66 0.21 -4.81 -5.00
CA VAL A 66 0.96 -5.47 -6.07
C VAL A 66 1.83 -4.40 -6.73
N LEU A 67 3.11 -4.71 -6.93
CA LEU A 67 4.00 -3.86 -7.72
C LEU A 67 3.73 -4.12 -9.21
N LEU A 68 3.33 -3.09 -9.93
CA LEU A 68 3.11 -3.14 -11.37
C LEU A 68 4.36 -2.64 -12.09
N ARG A 69 4.87 -3.44 -13.03
CA ARG A 69 5.89 -2.99 -13.98
C ARG A 69 5.17 -2.33 -15.15
N LEU A 70 5.30 -1.02 -15.25
CA LEU A 70 4.72 -0.20 -16.32
C LEU A 70 5.83 0.55 -17.03
N ASP A 71 5.66 0.73 -18.33
CA ASP A 71 6.45 1.71 -19.07
C ASP A 71 6.23 3.11 -18.46
N PRO A 72 7.29 3.90 -18.20
CA PRO A 72 7.15 5.24 -17.61
C PRO A 72 6.25 6.17 -18.41
N ALA A 73 6.31 6.14 -19.75
CA ALA A 73 5.47 7.00 -20.59
C ALA A 73 3.98 6.64 -20.48
N ILE A 74 3.67 5.35 -20.30
CA ILE A 74 2.31 4.89 -20.05
C ILE A 74 1.84 5.37 -18.67
N TYR A 75 2.68 5.25 -17.65
CA TYR A 75 2.35 5.77 -16.32
C TYR A 75 2.05 7.27 -16.37
N ASP A 76 2.87 8.05 -17.06
CA ASP A 76 2.69 9.50 -17.19
C ASP A 76 1.41 9.87 -17.93
N ALA A 77 1.03 9.10 -18.95
CA ALA A 77 -0.23 9.29 -19.67
C ALA A 77 -1.44 9.02 -18.75
N ILE A 78 -1.39 7.95 -17.95
CA ILE A 78 -2.45 7.62 -16.99
C ILE A 78 -2.51 8.68 -15.88
N ALA A 79 -1.37 9.15 -15.38
CA ALA A 79 -1.31 10.18 -14.33
C ALA A 79 -1.92 11.51 -14.81
N ARG A 80 -1.60 11.93 -16.04
CA ARG A 80 -2.22 13.12 -16.66
C ARG A 80 -3.73 12.99 -16.80
N TRP A 81 -4.20 11.86 -17.33
CA TRP A 81 -5.63 11.60 -17.46
C TRP A 81 -6.34 11.56 -16.09
N ALA A 82 -5.72 10.94 -15.07
CA ALA A 82 -6.26 10.93 -13.72
C ALA A 82 -6.41 12.35 -13.15
N ALA A 83 -5.44 13.23 -13.41
CA ALA A 83 -5.48 14.62 -12.97
C ALA A 83 -6.63 15.40 -13.63
N GLU A 84 -6.86 15.21 -14.93
CA GLU A 84 -7.98 15.81 -15.67
C GLU A 84 -9.35 15.39 -15.09
N GLU A 85 -9.47 14.15 -14.61
CA GLU A 85 -10.72 13.62 -14.02
C GLU A 85 -10.83 13.81 -12.50
N LEU A 86 -9.90 14.56 -11.90
CA LEU A 86 -9.81 14.79 -10.46
C LEU A 86 -9.80 13.47 -9.66
N ARG A 87 -9.04 12.47 -10.14
CA ARG A 87 -8.83 11.17 -9.50
C ARG A 87 -7.37 10.98 -9.13
N SER A 88 -7.10 10.12 -8.15
CA SER A 88 -5.73 9.62 -7.98
C SER A 88 -5.39 8.64 -9.09
N THR A 89 -4.10 8.54 -9.44
CA THR A 89 -3.61 7.58 -10.44
C THR A 89 -4.02 6.14 -10.10
N ASN A 90 -3.96 5.75 -8.82
CA ASN A 90 -4.40 4.41 -8.38
C ASN A 90 -5.91 4.19 -8.59
N ALA A 91 -6.74 5.21 -8.37
CA ALA A 91 -8.18 5.12 -8.63
C ALA A 91 -8.46 5.01 -10.13
N GLN A 92 -7.67 5.70 -10.98
CA GLN A 92 -7.78 5.61 -12.42
C GLN A 92 -7.38 4.21 -12.93
N ILE A 93 -6.29 3.64 -12.41
CA ILE A 93 -5.86 2.27 -12.74
C ILE A 93 -6.93 1.25 -12.33
N ASP A 94 -7.49 1.34 -11.11
CA ASP A 94 -8.58 0.45 -10.67
C ASP A 94 -9.82 0.56 -11.57
N TYR A 95 -10.20 1.78 -11.95
CA TYR A 95 -11.32 2.02 -12.87
C TYR A 95 -11.07 1.35 -14.22
N LEU A 96 -9.89 1.55 -14.81
CA LEU A 96 -9.50 0.94 -16.09
C LEU A 96 -9.52 -0.58 -16.04
N LEU A 97 -8.96 -1.18 -14.99
CA LEU A 97 -8.96 -2.63 -14.82
C LEU A 97 -10.37 -3.20 -14.70
N ARG A 98 -11.24 -2.55 -13.92
CA ARG A 98 -12.64 -2.97 -13.78
C ARG A 98 -13.40 -2.84 -15.08
N LYS A 99 -13.21 -1.72 -15.80
CA LYS A 99 -13.83 -1.51 -17.11
C LYS A 99 -13.38 -2.59 -18.09
N ALA A 100 -12.08 -2.85 -18.21
CA ALA A 100 -11.55 -3.89 -19.10
C ALA A 100 -12.07 -5.29 -18.74
N LEU A 101 -12.17 -5.62 -17.45
CA LEU A 101 -12.75 -6.89 -16.99
C LEU A 101 -14.25 -6.99 -17.30
N ALA A 102 -15.00 -5.89 -17.13
CA ALA A 102 -16.42 -5.84 -17.45
C ALA A 102 -16.66 -6.00 -18.96
N ASP A 103 -15.91 -5.26 -19.78
CA ASP A 103 -15.96 -5.32 -21.25
C ASP A 103 -15.61 -6.73 -21.75
N ALA A 104 -14.63 -7.39 -21.11
CA ALA A 104 -14.27 -8.78 -21.39
C ALA A 104 -15.24 -9.83 -20.81
N ARG A 105 -16.29 -9.41 -20.09
CA ARG A 105 -17.23 -10.29 -19.34
C ARG A 105 -16.52 -11.24 -18.36
N ARG A 106 -15.45 -10.75 -17.74
CA ARG A 106 -14.62 -11.47 -16.75
C ARG A 106 -14.65 -10.83 -15.36
N LEU A 107 -15.45 -9.79 -15.15
CA LEU A 107 -15.58 -9.16 -13.84
C LEU A 107 -16.25 -10.14 -12.86
N PRO A 108 -15.60 -10.49 -11.73
CA PRO A 108 -16.18 -11.44 -10.79
C PRO A 108 -17.35 -10.79 -10.03
N GLY A 109 -18.43 -11.54 -9.81
CA GLY A 109 -19.67 -11.04 -9.19
C GLY A 109 -19.52 -10.60 -7.73
N ASN A 110 -18.44 -11.00 -7.05
CA ASN A 110 -18.13 -10.57 -5.68
C ASN A 110 -17.19 -9.34 -5.61
N ALA A 111 -16.84 -8.73 -6.76
CA ALA A 111 -16.05 -7.51 -6.78
C ALA A 111 -16.80 -6.38 -6.08
N ARG A 112 -16.18 -5.77 -5.06
CA ARG A 112 -16.81 -4.63 -4.37
C ARG A 112 -17.02 -3.45 -5.32
N PRO A 113 -18.10 -2.67 -5.14
CA PRO A 113 -18.30 -1.41 -5.84
C PRO A 113 -17.13 -0.45 -5.59
N HIS A 114 -16.90 0.47 -6.53
CA HIS A 114 -15.89 1.50 -6.36
C HIS A 114 -16.30 2.39 -5.15
N PRO A 115 -15.41 2.61 -4.17
CA PRO A 115 -15.77 3.40 -3.00
C PRO A 115 -16.15 4.83 -3.41
N PRO A 116 -17.15 5.45 -2.75
CA PRO A 116 -17.53 6.82 -3.05
C PRO A 116 -16.36 7.78 -2.81
N ARG A 117 -16.26 8.83 -3.64
CA ARG A 117 -15.27 9.90 -3.47
C ARG A 117 -15.53 10.61 -2.13
N GLY A 118 -14.46 10.88 -1.37
CA GLY A 118 -14.53 11.63 -0.11
C GLY A 118 -13.83 10.95 1.06
N ARG A 119 -13.68 11.69 2.17
CA ARG A 119 -13.07 11.19 3.42
C ARG A 119 -13.77 9.88 3.82
N PRO A 120 -13.04 8.86 4.32
CA PRO A 120 -13.69 7.71 4.93
C PRO A 120 -14.75 8.20 5.91
N ARG A 121 -15.97 7.62 5.84
CA ARG A 121 -17.03 7.96 6.80
C ARG A 121 -16.39 7.87 8.19
N ARG A 122 -16.47 8.95 8.97
CA ARG A 122 -16.17 8.83 10.40
C ARG A 122 -17.16 7.79 10.90
N ASP A 123 -16.64 6.68 11.40
CA ASP A 123 -17.47 5.69 12.06
C ASP A 123 -18.24 6.45 13.17
N GLU A 124 -19.58 6.39 13.13
CA GLU A 124 -20.47 6.87 14.21
C GLU A 124 -20.37 5.96 15.43
#